data_AF-A0A1H7IZL8-F1
#
_entry.id   AF-A0A1H7IZL8-F1
#
_cell.length_a   1.000
_cell.length_b   1.000
_cell.length_c   1.000
_cell.angle_alpha   90.00
_cell.angle_beta   90.00
_cell.angle_gamma   90.00
#
_symmetry.space_group_name_H-M   'P 1'
#
loop_
_entity.id
_entity.type
_entity.pdbx_description
1 polymer ?
#
loop_
_entity_poly.entity_id
_entity_poly.type
_entity_poly.pdbx_seq_one_letter_code
_entity_poly.pdbx_strand_id
1 'polypeptide(L)'
;MEQYEISAIMAAALPSLFIETKNSRLMNNINGIMKSVVVFTRRMLIKHDLNSVETCMALIYEIYKEGDRKIKTAIERVYIFSFSSLRKECSLQEWNDITSNMPRPLYNIYIKQLKHGKITT
;
A
#
# COMPACT_ATOMS: atom_id res chain seq x y z
N MET A 1 -1.44 -10.90 -15.07
CA MET A 1 -1.40 -11.16 -13.63
C MET A 1 -2.81 -11.18 -13.09
N GLU A 2 -3.20 -12.28 -12.46
CA GLU A 2 -4.54 -12.49 -11.92
C GLU A 2 -4.58 -12.26 -10.41
N GLN A 3 -5.79 -12.11 -9.85
CA GLN A 3 -5.95 -11.78 -8.42
C GLN A 3 -5.41 -12.87 -7.46
N TYR A 4 -5.43 -14.13 -7.88
CA TYR A 4 -4.90 -15.24 -7.06
C TYR A 4 -3.37 -15.15 -6.95
N GLU A 5 -2.70 -14.74 -8.02
CA GLU A 5 -1.24 -14.56 -8.07
C GLU A 5 -0.82 -13.44 -7.13
N ILE A 6 -1.55 -12.34 -7.14
CA ILE A 6 -1.31 -11.21 -6.23
C ILE A 6 -1.47 -11.64 -4.77
N SER A 7 -2.53 -12.39 -4.46
CA SER A 7 -2.75 -12.92 -3.12
C SER A 7 -1.59 -13.83 -2.67
N ALA A 8 -1.12 -14.72 -3.54
CA ALA A 8 0.00 -15.61 -3.25
C ALA A 8 1.33 -14.86 -3.08
N ILE A 9 1.63 -13.90 -3.97
CA ILE A 9 2.81 -13.03 -3.89
C ILE A 9 2.81 -12.24 -2.58
N MET A 10 1.66 -11.68 -2.19
CA MET A 10 1.54 -10.95 -0.93
C MET A 10 1.67 -11.88 0.28
N ALA A 11 1.13 -13.11 0.22
CA ALA A 11 1.26 -14.09 1.30
C ALA A 11 2.71 -14.52 1.52
N ALA A 12 3.48 -14.65 0.44
CA ALA A 12 4.90 -14.97 0.50
C ALA A 12 5.74 -13.79 1.04
N ALA A 13 5.44 -12.56 0.60
CA ALA A 13 6.24 -11.39 0.95
C ALA A 13 5.89 -10.79 2.32
N LEU A 14 4.62 -10.89 2.75
CA LEU A 14 4.10 -10.32 3.99
C LEU A 14 3.34 -11.38 4.81
N PRO A 15 4.00 -12.46 5.27
CA PRO A 15 3.33 -13.58 5.90
C PRO A 15 2.56 -13.18 7.17
N SER A 16 3.01 -12.17 7.91
CA SER A 16 2.33 -11.61 9.09
C SER A 16 0.97 -10.99 8.76
N LEU A 17 0.82 -10.37 7.57
CA LEU A 17 -0.46 -9.87 7.07
C LEU A 17 -1.49 -11.00 6.92
N PHE A 18 -1.05 -12.19 6.52
CA PHE A 18 -1.91 -13.35 6.24
C PHE A 18 -2.18 -14.22 7.46
N ILE A 19 -1.25 -14.28 8.41
CA ILE A 19 -1.45 -14.97 9.70
C ILE A 19 -2.61 -14.31 10.45
N GLU A 20 -2.68 -12.98 10.43
CA GLU A 20 -3.73 -12.20 11.11
C GLU A 20 -5.05 -12.16 10.32
N THR A 21 -5.02 -12.36 9.00
CA THR A 21 -6.21 -12.27 8.13
C THR A 21 -6.82 -13.62 7.76
N LYS A 22 -6.45 -14.70 8.46
CA LYS A 22 -6.91 -16.09 8.27
C LYS A 22 -8.44 -16.30 8.16
N ASN A 23 -9.25 -15.28 8.45
CA ASN A 23 -10.71 -15.28 8.35
C ASN A 23 -11.33 -14.17 7.47
N SER A 24 -10.55 -13.37 6.72
CA SER A 24 -11.09 -12.16 6.10
C SER A 24 -11.62 -12.41 4.67
N ARG A 25 -12.93 -12.18 4.48
CA ARG A 25 -13.57 -11.98 3.15
C ARG A 25 -12.96 -10.80 2.36
N LEU A 26 -12.04 -10.05 2.95
CA LEU A 26 -11.39 -8.90 2.35
C LEU A 26 -10.43 -9.32 1.23
N MET A 27 -9.96 -10.57 1.17
CA MET A 27 -9.07 -11.01 0.10
C MET A 27 -9.80 -11.50 -1.17
N ASN A 28 -11.13 -11.35 -1.21
CA ASN A 28 -11.96 -11.87 -2.31
C ASN A 28 -11.85 -11.05 -3.62
N ASN A 29 -11.22 -9.87 -3.58
CA ASN A 29 -10.93 -9.07 -4.77
C ASN A 29 -9.76 -8.11 -4.54
N ILE A 30 -9.22 -7.55 -5.62
CA ILE A 30 -8.05 -6.68 -5.60
C ILE A 30 -8.20 -5.46 -4.69
N ASN A 31 -9.39 -4.86 -4.59
CA ASN A 31 -9.60 -3.70 -3.72
C ASN A 31 -9.49 -4.09 -2.24
N GLY A 32 -10.03 -5.23 -1.86
CA GLY A 32 -9.94 -5.71 -0.49
C GLY A 32 -8.53 -6.22 -0.13
N ILE A 33 -7.80 -6.78 -1.09
CA ILE A 33 -6.37 -7.05 -0.96
C ILE A 33 -5.63 -5.73 -0.65
N MET A 34 -5.81 -4.69 -1.48
CA MET A 34 -5.18 -3.38 -1.26
C MET A 34 -5.55 -2.77 0.09
N LYS A 35 -6.82 -2.85 0.51
CA LYS A 35 -7.24 -2.39 1.85
C LYS A 35 -6.51 -3.13 2.97
N SER A 36 -6.29 -4.43 2.81
CA SER A 36 -5.56 -5.24 3.80
C SER A 36 -4.10 -4.78 3.90
N VAL A 37 -3.47 -4.48 2.76
CA VAL A 37 -2.13 -3.88 2.75
C VAL A 37 -2.13 -2.51 3.43
N VAL A 38 -3.10 -1.64 3.15
CA VAL A 38 -3.19 -0.32 3.83
C VAL A 38 -3.28 -0.49 5.35
N VAL A 39 -4.13 -1.40 5.83
CA VAL A 39 -4.28 -1.67 7.27
C VAL A 39 -2.96 -2.17 7.87
N PHE A 40 -2.27 -3.05 7.17
CA PHE A 40 -0.96 -3.55 7.60
C PHE A 40 0.10 -2.44 7.62
N THR A 41 0.23 -1.66 6.54
CA THR A 41 1.14 -0.51 6.46
C THR A 41 0.89 0.47 7.61
N ARG A 42 -0.39 0.78 7.90
CA ARG A 42 -0.75 1.62 9.05
C ARG A 42 -0.25 1.05 10.38
N ARG A 43 -0.43 -0.25 10.61
CA ARG A 43 0.06 -0.91 11.83
C ARG A 43 1.58 -0.84 11.95
N MET A 44 2.30 -1.01 10.84
CA MET A 44 3.76 -0.93 10.84
C MET A 44 4.24 0.49 11.14
N LEU A 45 3.55 1.51 10.62
CA LEU A 45 3.81 2.91 10.96
C LEU A 45 3.62 3.21 12.44
N ILE A 46 2.51 2.77 13.03
CA ILE A 46 2.25 2.93 14.47
C ILE A 46 3.33 2.24 15.32
N LYS A 47 3.90 1.14 14.81
CA LYS A 47 5.00 0.40 15.46
C LYS A 47 6.39 0.98 15.16
N HIS A 48 6.48 2.06 14.40
CA HIS A 48 7.75 2.64 13.94
C HIS A 48 8.60 1.65 13.10
N ASP A 49 7.97 0.63 12.48
CA ASP A 49 8.63 -0.35 11.64
C ASP A 49 8.65 0.12 10.18
N LEU A 50 9.55 1.05 9.88
CA LEU A 50 9.67 1.65 8.55
C LEU A 50 10.16 0.64 7.49
N ASN A 51 10.97 -0.35 7.89
CA ASN A 51 11.45 -1.39 6.99
C ASN A 51 10.29 -2.21 6.40
N SER A 52 9.31 -2.57 7.24
CA SER A 52 8.10 -3.26 6.77
C SER A 52 7.24 -2.37 5.87
N VAL A 53 7.17 -1.06 6.14
CA VAL A 53 6.46 -0.09 5.29
C VAL A 53 7.11 0.02 3.91
N GLU A 54 8.44 0.09 3.84
CA GLU A 54 9.21 0.09 2.60
C GLU A 54 9.01 -1.20 1.81
N THR A 55 9.03 -2.34 2.49
CA THR A 55 8.75 -3.65 1.88
C THR A 55 7.35 -3.67 1.25
N CYS A 56 6.33 -3.13 1.93
CA CYS A 56 5.00 -2.97 1.35
C CYS A 56 5.01 -2.10 0.10
N MET A 57 5.69 -0.95 0.12
CA MET A 57 5.76 -0.05 -1.03
C MET A 57 6.47 -0.69 -2.22
N ALA A 58 7.59 -1.38 -1.98
CA ALA A 58 8.32 -2.12 -3.01
C ALA A 58 7.45 -3.21 -3.64
N LEU A 59 6.75 -3.99 -2.82
CA LEU A 59 5.86 -5.05 -3.29
C LEU A 59 4.70 -4.50 -4.14
N ILE A 60 4.05 -3.44 -3.66
CA ILE A 60 2.99 -2.77 -4.41
C ILE A 60 3.51 -2.22 -5.73
N TYR A 61 4.75 -1.72 -5.76
CA TYR A 61 5.36 -1.27 -7.00
C TYR A 61 5.61 -2.40 -7.99
N GLU A 62 6.10 -3.56 -7.54
CA GLU A 62 6.24 -4.75 -8.38
C GLU A 62 4.90 -5.17 -8.99
N ILE A 63 3.85 -5.22 -8.17
CA ILE A 63 2.48 -5.53 -8.64
C ILE A 63 1.97 -4.44 -9.60
N TYR A 64 2.32 -3.18 -9.37
CA TYR A 64 1.93 -2.08 -10.24
C TYR A 64 2.58 -2.15 -11.62
N LYS A 65 3.83 -2.61 -11.74
CA LYS A 65 4.52 -2.73 -13.05
C LYS A 65 3.80 -3.74 -13.95
N GLU A 66 3.57 -4.94 -13.43
CA GLU A 66 3.00 -6.08 -14.17
C GLU A 66 1.46 -6.11 -14.18
N GLY A 67 0.83 -5.23 -13.39
CA GLY A 67 -0.61 -5.18 -13.21
C GLY A 67 -1.35 -4.69 -14.46
N ASP A 68 -2.53 -5.27 -14.68
CA ASP A 68 -3.49 -4.77 -15.67
C ASP A 68 -4.15 -3.45 -15.22
N ARG A 69 -5.05 -2.90 -16.04
CA ARG A 69 -5.75 -1.65 -15.72
C ARG A 69 -6.54 -1.75 -14.42
N LYS A 70 -7.15 -2.90 -14.13
CA LYS A 70 -7.97 -3.12 -12.93
C LYS A 70 -7.10 -3.08 -11.67
N ILE A 71 -5.95 -3.76 -11.70
CA ILE A 71 -4.96 -3.79 -10.61
C ILE A 71 -4.37 -2.41 -10.38
N LYS A 72 -3.91 -1.74 -11.43
CA LYS A 72 -3.35 -0.38 -11.35
C LYS A 72 -4.35 0.59 -10.75
N THR A 73 -5.61 0.54 -11.20
CA THR A 73 -6.68 1.39 -10.66
C THR A 73 -6.91 1.12 -9.16
N ALA A 74 -6.88 -0.14 -8.72
CA ALA A 74 -7.04 -0.49 -7.32
C ALA A 74 -5.89 0.05 -6.46
N ILE A 75 -4.64 -0.10 -6.93
CA ILE A 75 -3.46 0.47 -6.25
C ILE A 75 -3.59 1.98 -6.13
N GLU A 76 -3.89 2.68 -7.22
CA GLU A 76 -4.03 4.14 -7.24
C GLU A 76 -5.13 4.63 -6.30
N ARG A 77 -6.32 4.01 -6.34
CA ARG A 77 -7.51 4.51 -5.65
C ARG A 77 -7.65 4.02 -4.21
N VAL A 78 -7.01 2.91 -3.86
CA VAL A 78 -7.11 2.34 -2.52
C VAL A 78 -5.80 2.55 -1.76
N TYR A 79 -4.69 2.05 -2.30
CA TYR A 79 -3.41 2.08 -1.60
C TYR A 79 -2.82 3.50 -1.58
N ILE A 80 -2.57 4.09 -2.75
CA ILE A 80 -1.94 5.42 -2.84
C ILE A 80 -2.84 6.51 -2.25
N PHE A 81 -4.15 6.42 -2.48
CA PHE A 81 -5.10 7.36 -1.90
C PHE A 81 -5.07 7.37 -0.36
N SER A 82 -4.85 6.21 0.26
CA SER A 82 -4.82 6.11 1.72
C SER A 82 -3.58 6.72 2.37
N PHE A 83 -2.49 6.95 1.61
CA PHE A 83 -1.21 7.40 2.18
C PHE A 83 -1.33 8.71 2.97
N SER A 84 -2.19 9.63 2.55
CA SER A 84 -2.42 10.86 3.31
C SER A 84 -2.98 10.63 4.71
N SER A 85 -3.87 9.65 4.87
CA SER A 85 -4.38 9.29 6.18
C SER A 85 -3.29 8.67 7.05
N LEU A 86 -2.30 8.01 6.43
CA LEU A 86 -1.14 7.42 7.11
C LEU A 86 -0.16 8.48 7.63
N ARG A 87 -0.18 9.70 7.08
CA ARG A 87 0.67 10.82 7.54
C ARG A 87 0.53 11.08 9.03
N LYS A 88 -0.69 10.94 9.55
CA LYS A 88 -1.06 11.24 10.95
C LYS A 88 -0.60 10.16 11.93
N GLU A 89 -0.10 9.05 11.42
CA GLU A 89 0.25 7.85 12.18
C GLU A 89 1.76 7.76 12.46
N CYS A 90 2.55 8.72 11.99
CA CYS A 90 4.01 8.76 12.15
C CYS A 90 4.51 10.21 12.33
N SER A 91 5.74 10.36 12.81
CA SER A 91 6.38 11.67 12.98
C SER A 91 6.68 12.34 11.63
N LEU A 92 7.07 13.63 11.65
CA LEU A 92 7.49 14.32 10.43
C LEU A 92 8.76 13.73 9.83
N GLN A 93 9.69 13.29 10.66
CA GLN A 93 10.93 12.67 10.17
C GLN A 93 10.64 11.36 9.46
N GLU A 94 9.91 10.44 10.12
CA GLU A 94 9.57 9.14 9.53
C GLU A 94 8.78 9.30 8.24
N TRP A 95 7.86 10.25 8.18
CA TRP A 95 7.12 10.53 6.95
C TRP A 95 8.00 11.01 5.81
N ASN A 96 9.01 11.84 6.10
CA ASN A 96 9.97 12.26 5.09
C ASN A 96 10.78 11.06 4.59
N ASP A 97 11.16 10.14 5.48
CA ASP A 97 11.88 8.93 5.12
C ASP A 97 11.02 8.03 4.21
N ILE A 98 9.78 7.77 4.60
CA ILE A 98 8.81 6.96 3.83
C ILE A 98 8.56 7.58 2.45
N THR A 99 8.31 8.89 2.38
CA THR A 99 8.04 9.54 1.10
C THR A 99 9.27 9.62 0.21
N SER A 100 10.47 9.73 0.77
CA SER A 100 11.74 9.69 0.03
C SER A 100 12.03 8.29 -0.52
N ASN A 101 11.67 7.24 0.22
CA ASN A 101 11.85 5.85 -0.21
C ASN A 101 10.68 5.30 -1.04
N MET A 102 9.64 6.10 -1.28
CA MET A 102 8.52 5.69 -2.13
C MET A 102 8.96 5.53 -3.60
N PRO A 103 8.63 4.40 -4.25
CA PRO A 103 8.93 4.21 -5.67
C PRO A 103 8.38 5.35 -6.54
N ARG A 104 9.24 5.93 -7.38
CA ARG A 104 8.95 7.16 -8.15
C ARG A 104 7.60 7.15 -8.90
N PRO A 105 7.17 6.05 -9.56
CA PRO A 105 5.86 6.02 -10.22
C PRO A 105 4.69 6.16 -9.25
N LEU A 106 4.78 5.54 -8.06
CA LEU A 106 3.78 5.64 -7.00
C LEU A 106 3.76 7.05 -6.39
N TYR A 107 4.95 7.63 -6.17
CA TYR A 107 5.08 9.00 -5.67
C TYR A 107 4.47 10.04 -6.63
N ASN A 108 4.69 9.89 -7.93
CA ASN A 108 4.09 10.77 -8.94
C ASN A 108 2.55 10.74 -8.89
N ILE A 109 1.96 9.56 -8.67
CA ILE A 109 0.51 9.41 -8.51
C ILE A 109 0.05 10.11 -7.23
N TYR A 110 0.76 9.89 -6.11
CA TYR A 110 0.46 10.53 -4.84
C TYR A 110 0.45 12.07 -4.95
N ILE A 111 1.50 12.66 -5.55
CA ILE A 111 1.59 14.11 -5.77
C ILE A 111 0.48 14.62 -6.69
N LYS A 112 0.13 13.86 -7.73
CA LYS A 112 -0.99 14.21 -8.62
C LYS A 112 -2.33 14.22 -7.87
N GLN A 113 -2.53 13.28 -6.94
CA GLN A 113 -3.76 13.21 -6.14
C GLN A 113 -3.84 14.36 -5.12
N LEU A 114 -2.71 14.74 -4.50
CA LEU A 114 -2.62 15.93 -3.65
C LEU A 114 -2.95 17.22 -4.41
N LYS A 115 -2.31 17.44 -5.57
CA LYS A 115 -2.51 18.65 -6.38
C LYS A 115 -3.94 18.84 -6.86
N HIS A 116 -4.67 17.76 -7.08
CA HIS A 116 -6.07 17.80 -7.53
C HIS A 116 -7.08 17.84 -6.38
N GLY A 117 -6.65 18.04 -5.12
CA GLY A 117 -7.54 18.11 -3.96
C GLY A 117 -8.30 16.82 -3.68
N LYS A 118 -7.88 15.69 -4.27
CA LYS A 118 -8.48 14.37 -4.00
C LYS A 118 -8.06 13.87 -2.63
N ILE A 119 -6.94 14.36 -2.14
CA ILE A 119 -6.36 14.06 -0.84
C ILE A 119 -6.30 15.36 -0.03
N THR A 120 -6.81 15.35 1.20
CA THR A 120 -6.61 16.41 2.20
C THR A 120 -5.51 16.02 3.18
N THR A 121 -4.55 16.92 3.38
CA THR A 121 -3.39 16.78 4.28
C THR A 121 -3.79 16.84 5.75
#